data_AF-A0A2W7RCR5-F1
#
_entry.id   AF-A0A2W7RCR5-F1
#
_cell.length_a   1.000
_cell.length_b   1.000
_cell.length_c   1.000
_cell.angle_alpha   90.00
_cell.angle_beta   90.00
_cell.angle_gamma   90.00
#
_symmetry.space_group_name_H-M   'P 1'
#
loop_
_entity.id
_entity.type
_entity.pdbx_description
1 polymer ?
#
loop_
_entity_poly.entity_id
_entity_poly.type
_entity_poly.pdbx_seq_one_letter_code
_entity_poly.pdbx_strand_id
1 'polypeptide(L)'
;MADRSAADPTRRLLWGGFWLGFALSGFFDGILLHQVLQWHHLLSGVAPSDTPQDLRFQILADGLFHVSHYLFALLGLWLIWTRRAAFAVPGVERRFTGWALIGFGSWHVLDAVLSHWLLQIHRIRMDSAYPLFWDLAWLVPFGLAVLALGIHLLRSPPPGPGGTGRRAAVTLALAVLVAGPLAALPPEADPDGRTLVLFRPGISFAEVLAAADAVEGRLIWADASEAVWIMALGPEASALSLYRHGALLVSRGPVSVGCLSWTSA
;
A
#
# COMPACT_ATOMS: atom_id res chain seq x y z
N MET A 1 -5.39 -50.59 7.03
CA MET A 1 -4.61 -49.38 7.35
C MET A 1 -4.39 -48.64 6.04
N ALA A 2 -5.38 -47.86 5.60
CA ALA A 2 -5.38 -47.23 4.27
C ALA A 2 -4.67 -45.88 4.33
N ASP A 3 -3.64 -45.80 3.50
CA ASP A 3 -2.88 -44.69 2.92
C ASP A 3 -3.21 -43.26 3.37
N ARG A 4 -2.18 -42.53 3.81
CA ARG A 4 -2.25 -41.09 4.08
C ARG A 4 -2.47 -40.40 2.74
N SER A 5 -3.67 -39.87 2.53
CA SER A 5 -4.08 -39.06 1.38
C SER A 5 -2.92 -38.30 0.74
N ALA A 6 -2.53 -38.65 -0.49
CA ALA A 6 -1.67 -37.80 -1.28
C ALA A 6 -2.30 -36.41 -1.34
N ALA A 7 -1.65 -35.41 -0.73
CA ALA A 7 -2.19 -34.07 -0.65
C ALA A 7 -2.48 -33.55 -2.07
N ASP A 8 -3.70 -33.01 -2.29
CA ASP A 8 -4.10 -32.44 -3.57
C ASP A 8 -3.00 -31.50 -4.10
N PRO A 9 -2.38 -31.82 -5.26
CA PRO A 9 -1.24 -31.08 -5.77
C PRO A 9 -1.59 -29.63 -6.12
N THR A 10 -2.87 -29.31 -6.28
CA THR A 10 -3.37 -27.96 -6.59
C THR A 10 -3.59 -27.11 -5.35
N ARG A 11 -3.77 -27.69 -4.15
CA ARG A 11 -4.19 -26.94 -2.96
C ARG A 11 -3.28 -25.77 -2.61
N ARG A 12 -1.97 -25.98 -2.60
CA ARG A 12 -0.99 -24.91 -2.32
C ARG A 12 -0.98 -23.83 -3.39
N LEU A 13 -1.21 -24.20 -4.65
CA LEU A 13 -1.34 -23.25 -5.76
C LEU A 13 -2.55 -22.33 -5.56
N LEU A 14 -3.69 -22.90 -5.17
CA LEU A 14 -4.93 -22.15 -4.91
C LEU A 14 -4.78 -21.18 -3.74
N TRP A 15 -4.13 -21.61 -2.65
CA TRP A 15 -3.76 -20.70 -1.56
C TRP A 15 -2.81 -19.58 -2.00
N GLY A 16 -1.95 -19.85 -2.99
CA GLY A 16 -1.14 -18.80 -3.61
C GLY A 16 -2.00 -17.72 -4.28
N GLY A 17 -3.08 -18.12 -4.96
CA GLY A 17 -4.07 -17.20 -5.53
C GLY A 17 -4.77 -16.38 -4.44
N PHE A 18 -5.20 -17.02 -3.36
CA PHE A 18 -5.81 -16.35 -2.20
C PHE A 18 -4.93 -15.25 -1.62
N TRP A 19 -3.67 -15.57 -1.28
CA TRP A 19 -2.78 -14.62 -0.65
C TRP A 19 -2.41 -13.46 -1.58
N LEU A 20 -2.30 -13.70 -2.89
CA LEU A 20 -2.15 -12.62 -3.87
C LEU A 20 -3.38 -11.71 -3.93
N GLY A 21 -4.59 -12.28 -3.94
CA GLY A 21 -5.82 -11.50 -3.94
C GLY A 21 -6.00 -10.69 -2.66
N PHE A 22 -5.70 -11.29 -1.51
CA PHE A 22 -5.71 -10.64 -0.20
C PHE A 22 -4.71 -9.47 -0.15
N ALA A 23 -3.47 -9.70 -0.61
CA ALA A 23 -2.46 -8.66 -0.71
C ALA A 23 -2.89 -7.50 -1.62
N LEU A 24 -3.40 -7.82 -2.82
CA LEU A 24 -3.90 -6.82 -3.78
C LEU A 24 -4.99 -5.94 -3.17
N SER A 25 -5.84 -6.53 -2.35
CA SER A 25 -6.94 -5.83 -1.71
C SER A 25 -6.47 -4.77 -0.72
N GLY A 26 -5.51 -5.08 0.16
CA GLY A 26 -4.99 -4.05 1.06
C GLY A 26 -4.14 -3.01 0.35
N PHE A 27 -3.45 -3.34 -0.75
CA PHE A 27 -2.85 -2.31 -1.61
C PHE A 27 -3.90 -1.41 -2.24
N PHE A 28 -5.00 -1.97 -2.72
CA PHE A 28 -6.12 -1.20 -3.28
C PHE A 28 -6.69 -0.22 -2.26
N ASP A 29 -6.94 -0.67 -1.02
CA ASP A 29 -7.43 0.20 0.05
C ASP A 29 -6.41 1.28 0.41
N GLY A 30 -5.15 0.92 0.67
CA GLY A 30 -4.16 1.92 1.06
C GLY A 30 -3.84 2.93 -0.05
N ILE A 31 -3.83 2.52 -1.32
CA ILE A 31 -3.70 3.47 -2.44
C ILE A 31 -4.92 4.37 -2.53
N LEU A 32 -6.14 3.80 -2.62
CA LEU A 32 -7.31 4.63 -2.89
C LEU A 32 -7.74 5.44 -1.67
N LEU A 33 -7.80 4.83 -0.49
CA LEU A 33 -8.37 5.44 0.71
C LEU A 33 -7.33 6.23 1.50
N HIS A 34 -6.11 5.73 1.66
CA HIS A 34 -5.07 6.41 2.45
C HIS A 34 -4.32 7.45 1.63
N GLN A 35 -4.03 7.18 0.35
CA GLN A 35 -3.19 8.05 -0.47
C GLN A 35 -3.97 8.99 -1.40
N VAL A 36 -4.89 8.45 -2.20
CA VAL A 36 -5.61 9.24 -3.23
C VAL A 36 -6.74 10.05 -2.63
N LEU A 37 -7.64 9.40 -1.90
CA LEU A 37 -8.82 10.04 -1.30
C LEU A 37 -8.51 10.64 0.06
N GLN A 38 -7.49 10.11 0.75
CA GLN A 38 -7.05 10.55 2.08
C GLN A 38 -8.21 10.58 3.09
N TRP A 39 -9.15 9.65 2.98
CA TRP A 39 -10.35 9.62 3.81
C TRP A 39 -10.06 9.11 5.23
N HIS A 40 -9.00 8.30 5.38
CA HIS A 40 -8.51 7.82 6.67
C HIS A 40 -7.08 7.27 6.55
N HIS A 41 -6.44 7.10 7.70
CA HIS A 41 -5.27 6.26 7.93
C HIS A 41 -5.67 5.04 8.76
N LEU A 42 -4.80 4.03 8.84
CA LEU A 42 -5.07 2.77 9.54
C LEU A 42 -5.53 2.94 11.00
N LEU A 43 -4.99 3.94 11.72
CA LEU A 43 -5.29 4.16 13.14
C LEU A 43 -6.02 5.49 13.40
N SER A 44 -6.74 6.04 12.42
CA SER A 44 -7.51 7.30 12.56
C SER A 44 -8.53 7.32 13.69
N GLY A 45 -9.07 6.17 14.10
CA GLY A 45 -9.96 6.05 15.25
C GLY A 45 -9.23 6.03 16.61
N VAL A 46 -7.91 5.83 16.62
CA VAL A 46 -7.09 5.77 17.85
C VAL A 46 -6.32 7.06 18.07
N ALA A 47 -5.69 7.58 17.02
CA ALA A 47 -4.90 8.81 17.05
C ALA A 47 -5.33 9.71 15.88
N PRO A 48 -6.25 10.66 16.12
CA PRO A 48 -6.65 11.63 15.10
C PRO A 48 -5.43 12.43 14.61
N SER A 49 -5.31 12.66 13.30
CA SER A 49 -4.15 13.30 12.67
C SER A 49 -4.11 14.84 12.88
N ASP A 50 -4.56 15.32 14.04
CA ASP A 50 -4.73 16.75 14.34
C ASP A 50 -3.39 17.43 14.65
N THR A 51 -2.38 16.65 15.05
CA THR A 51 -1.01 17.14 15.27
C THR A 51 -0.03 16.53 14.27
N PRO A 52 1.10 17.21 13.99
CA PRO A 52 2.15 16.64 13.15
C PRO A 52 2.73 15.33 13.69
N GLN A 53 2.80 15.16 15.02
CA GLN A 53 3.27 13.92 15.65
C GLN A 53 2.30 12.76 15.39
N ASP A 54 1.00 13.01 15.52
CA ASP A 54 -0.03 12.01 15.26
C ASP A 54 -0.06 11.64 13.78
N LEU A 55 0.08 12.61 12.87
CA LEU A 55 0.19 12.34 11.44
C LEU A 55 1.42 11.47 11.09
N ARG A 56 2.56 11.67 11.75
CA ARG A 56 3.75 10.82 11.57
C ARG A 56 3.50 9.39 12.01
N PHE A 57 2.85 9.21 13.15
CA PHE A 57 2.48 7.88 13.66
C PHE A 57 1.52 7.17 12.70
N GLN A 58 0.58 7.90 12.11
CA GLN A 58 -0.38 7.38 11.14
C GLN A 58 0.30 6.92 9.84
N ILE A 59 1.19 7.75 9.29
CA ILE A 59 2.00 7.40 8.11
C ILE A 59 2.85 6.14 8.38
N LEU A 60 3.42 6.02 9.60
CA LEU A 60 4.14 4.83 10.01
C LEU A 60 3.22 3.60 10.03
N ALA A 61 2.04 3.72 10.64
CA ALA A 61 1.07 2.64 10.72
C ALA A 61 0.63 2.17 9.32
N ASP A 62 0.35 3.10 8.39
CA ASP A 62 0.03 2.79 7.00
C ASP A 62 1.19 2.08 6.29
N GLY A 63 2.43 2.53 6.53
CA GLY A 63 3.64 1.87 6.02
C GLY A 63 3.78 0.42 6.51
N LEU A 64 3.56 0.17 7.80
CA LEU A 64 3.58 -1.19 8.37
C LEU A 64 2.45 -2.06 7.81
N PHE A 65 1.28 -1.47 7.60
CA PHE A 65 0.16 -2.10 6.93
C PHE A 65 0.55 -2.55 5.50
N HIS A 66 1.18 -1.68 4.72
CA HIS A 66 1.68 -2.03 3.39
C HIS A 66 2.76 -3.11 3.43
N VAL A 67 3.71 -3.04 4.37
CA VAL A 67 4.73 -4.09 4.58
C VAL A 67 4.07 -5.44 4.85
N SER A 68 3.01 -5.50 5.67
CA SER A 68 2.29 -6.75 5.90
C SER A 68 1.67 -7.31 4.61
N HIS A 69 1.14 -6.44 3.73
CA HIS A 69 0.58 -6.84 2.44
C HIS A 69 1.66 -7.28 1.44
N TYR A 70 2.86 -6.71 1.49
CA TYR A 70 4.02 -7.26 0.77
C TYR A 70 4.38 -8.66 1.24
N LEU A 71 4.33 -8.94 2.55
CA LEU A 71 4.59 -10.30 3.06
C LEU A 71 3.53 -11.30 2.58
N PHE A 72 2.25 -10.92 2.56
CA PHE A 72 1.20 -11.76 1.97
C PHE A 72 1.40 -11.96 0.47
N ALA A 73 1.80 -10.93 -0.28
CA ALA A 73 2.11 -11.04 -1.70
C ALA A 73 3.28 -12.01 -1.96
N LEU A 74 4.37 -11.88 -1.19
CA LEU A 74 5.54 -12.77 -1.28
C LEU A 74 5.16 -14.22 -0.95
N LEU A 75 4.34 -14.43 0.08
CA LEU A 75 3.80 -15.75 0.40
C LEU A 75 3.00 -16.33 -0.76
N GLY A 76 2.11 -15.53 -1.36
CA GLY A 76 1.32 -15.92 -2.53
C GLY A 76 2.20 -16.31 -3.73
N LEU A 77 3.16 -15.46 -4.08
CA LEU A 77 4.12 -15.71 -5.16
C LEU A 77 4.95 -16.96 -4.91
N TRP A 78 5.44 -17.17 -3.69
CA TRP A 78 6.22 -18.34 -3.32
C TRP A 78 5.40 -19.65 -3.44
N LEU A 79 4.15 -19.64 -2.98
CA LEU A 79 3.25 -20.79 -3.12
C LEU A 79 2.96 -21.12 -4.59
N ILE A 80 2.77 -20.09 -5.44
CA ILE A 80 2.60 -20.26 -6.88
C ILE A 80 3.88 -20.81 -7.52
N TRP A 81 5.03 -20.24 -7.19
CA TRP A 81 6.32 -20.64 -7.75
C TRP A 81 6.65 -22.11 -7.50
N THR A 82 6.45 -22.56 -6.26
CA THR A 82 6.71 -23.95 -5.84
C THR A 82 5.76 -24.96 -6.45
N ARG A 83 4.58 -24.53 -6.91
CA ARG A 83 3.52 -25.40 -7.45
C ARG A 83 3.07 -25.04 -8.87
N ARG A 84 3.88 -24.26 -9.61
CA ARG A 84 3.55 -23.80 -10.96
C ARG A 84 3.22 -24.92 -11.96
N ALA A 85 3.76 -26.12 -11.77
CA ALA A 85 3.44 -27.28 -12.61
C ALA A 85 1.98 -27.73 -12.47
N ALA A 86 1.33 -27.45 -11.33
CA ALA A 86 -0.07 -27.80 -11.09
C ALA A 86 -1.05 -26.99 -11.96
N PHE A 87 -0.60 -25.93 -12.65
CA PHE A 87 -1.39 -25.25 -13.68
C PHE A 87 -1.73 -26.16 -14.89
N ALA A 88 -1.07 -27.32 -15.04
CA ALA A 88 -1.40 -28.30 -16.06
C ALA A 88 -2.68 -29.11 -15.75
N VAL A 89 -3.20 -29.05 -14.52
CA VAL A 89 -4.42 -29.74 -14.13
C VAL A 89 -5.64 -29.02 -14.73
N PRO A 90 -6.51 -29.70 -15.50
CA PRO A 90 -7.70 -29.06 -16.07
C PRO A 90 -8.60 -28.39 -15.00
N GLY A 91 -9.11 -27.19 -15.29
CA GLY A 91 -10.01 -26.47 -14.39
C GLY A 91 -9.32 -25.83 -13.18
N VAL A 92 -8.00 -25.94 -13.04
CA VAL A 92 -7.25 -25.33 -11.92
C VAL A 92 -7.20 -23.81 -12.03
N GLU A 93 -7.26 -23.26 -13.24
CA GLU A 93 -7.26 -21.84 -13.53
C GLU A 93 -8.46 -21.12 -12.96
N ARG A 94 -9.65 -21.68 -13.20
CA ARG A 94 -10.89 -21.11 -12.71
C ARG A 94 -10.95 -21.17 -11.20
N ARG A 95 -10.45 -22.28 -10.63
CA ARG A 95 -10.29 -22.41 -9.17
C ARG A 95 -9.30 -21.38 -8.64
N PHE A 96 -8.16 -21.18 -9.29
CA PHE A 96 -7.16 -20.20 -8.90
C PHE A 96 -7.75 -18.78 -8.89
N THR A 97 -8.45 -18.38 -9.95
CA THR A 97 -9.16 -17.09 -10.01
C THR A 97 -10.21 -16.98 -8.91
N GLY A 98 -11.01 -18.03 -8.68
CA GLY A 98 -11.98 -18.06 -7.60
C GLY A 98 -11.35 -17.83 -6.23
N TRP A 99 -10.23 -18.50 -5.93
CA TRP A 99 -9.49 -18.31 -4.69
C TRP A 99 -8.86 -16.92 -4.56
N ALA A 100 -8.37 -16.33 -5.66
CA ALA A 100 -7.88 -14.96 -5.66
C ALA A 100 -8.99 -13.95 -5.33
N LEU A 101 -10.17 -14.07 -5.94
CA LEU A 101 -11.32 -13.22 -5.62
C LEU A 101 -11.80 -13.41 -4.18
N ILE A 102 -11.81 -14.64 -3.69
CA ILE A 102 -12.12 -14.92 -2.28
C ILE A 102 -11.10 -14.23 -1.37
N GLY A 103 -9.80 -14.30 -1.68
CA GLY A 103 -8.76 -13.59 -0.94
C GLY A 103 -8.99 -12.09 -0.90
N PHE A 104 -9.27 -11.49 -2.06
CA PHE A 104 -9.56 -10.06 -2.17
C PHE A 104 -10.76 -9.64 -1.31
N GLY A 105 -11.90 -10.32 -1.47
CA GLY A 105 -13.08 -9.99 -0.68
C GLY A 105 -12.94 -10.30 0.81
N SER A 106 -12.12 -11.29 1.17
CA SER A 106 -11.87 -11.65 2.58
C SER A 106 -11.14 -10.53 3.34
N TRP A 107 -10.22 -9.81 2.70
CA TRP A 107 -9.58 -8.64 3.30
C TRP A 107 -10.61 -7.56 3.64
N HIS A 108 -11.46 -7.17 2.68
CA HIS A 108 -12.50 -6.16 2.92
C HIS A 108 -13.48 -6.57 4.03
N VAL A 109 -13.85 -7.86 4.11
CA VAL A 109 -14.70 -8.36 5.20
C VAL A 109 -13.98 -8.29 6.54
N LEU A 110 -12.71 -8.70 6.57
CA LEU A 110 -11.88 -8.62 7.77
C LEU A 110 -11.78 -7.18 8.24
N ASP A 111 -11.46 -6.25 7.34
CA ASP A 111 -11.30 -4.84 7.65
C ASP A 111 -12.61 -4.20 8.14
N ALA A 112 -13.72 -4.44 7.44
CA ALA A 112 -15.01 -3.91 7.88
C ALA A 112 -15.44 -4.46 9.26
N VAL A 113 -15.33 -5.76 9.49
CA VAL A 113 -15.81 -6.36 10.75
C VAL A 113 -14.84 -6.07 11.88
N LEU A 114 -13.55 -6.33 11.68
CA LEU A 114 -12.54 -6.21 12.71
C LEU A 114 -12.13 -4.76 12.91
N SER A 115 -11.68 -4.07 11.86
CA SER A 115 -11.15 -2.71 11.97
C SER A 115 -12.25 -1.68 12.20
N HIS A 116 -13.32 -1.68 11.40
CA HIS A 116 -14.33 -0.62 11.46
C HIS A 116 -15.33 -0.77 12.60
N TRP A 117 -15.79 -2.00 12.84
CA TRP A 117 -16.92 -2.23 13.74
C TRP A 117 -16.52 -2.77 15.11
N LEU A 118 -15.58 -3.71 15.17
CA LEU A 118 -15.18 -4.31 16.45
C LEU A 118 -14.12 -3.48 17.18
N LEU A 119 -12.99 -3.22 16.52
CA LEU A 119 -11.87 -2.47 17.10
C LEU A 119 -12.02 -0.97 16.94
N GLN A 120 -12.84 -0.53 15.97
CA GLN A 120 -13.09 0.87 15.65
C GLN A 120 -11.80 1.70 15.42
N ILE A 121 -10.77 1.06 14.87
CA ILE A 121 -9.45 1.69 14.67
C ILE A 121 -9.44 2.68 13.50
N HIS A 122 -10.40 2.59 12.59
CA HIS A 122 -10.72 3.58 11.57
C HIS A 122 -12.13 3.30 11.01
N ARG A 123 -12.64 4.17 10.14
CA ARG A 123 -13.86 3.95 9.32
C ARG A 123 -13.50 4.29 7.88
N ILE A 124 -14.29 3.83 6.91
CA ILE A 124 -14.04 4.15 5.48
C ILE A 124 -13.90 5.65 5.26
N ARG A 125 -14.77 6.44 5.91
CA ARG A 125 -14.77 7.89 5.81
C ARG A 125 -14.99 8.54 7.17
N MET A 126 -13.91 9.05 7.77
CA MET A 126 -13.87 9.55 9.15
C MET A 126 -14.69 10.83 9.34
N ASP A 127 -14.74 11.71 8.34
CA ASP A 127 -15.40 13.03 8.37
C ASP A 127 -16.91 12.97 8.05
N SER A 128 -17.48 11.79 7.87
CA SER A 128 -18.88 11.65 7.44
C SER A 128 -19.85 11.63 8.62
N ALA A 129 -20.98 12.35 8.47
CA ALA A 129 -22.14 12.20 9.35
C ALA A 129 -22.81 10.81 9.27
N TYR A 130 -22.51 10.01 8.24
CA TYR A 130 -23.10 8.70 8.00
C TYR A 130 -22.02 7.63 7.76
N PRO A 131 -21.18 7.30 8.76
CA PRO A 131 -20.04 6.40 8.58
C PRO A 131 -20.45 4.98 8.17
N LEU A 132 -21.59 4.48 8.67
CA LEU A 132 -22.11 3.17 8.29
C LEU A 132 -22.47 3.08 6.79
N PHE A 133 -22.97 4.16 6.20
CA PHE A 133 -23.27 4.19 4.77
C PHE A 133 -22.00 3.93 3.94
N TRP A 134 -20.91 4.62 4.28
CA TRP A 134 -19.64 4.48 3.57
C TRP A 134 -19.00 3.10 3.81
N ASP A 135 -19.08 2.56 5.02
CA ASP A 135 -18.62 1.20 5.29
C ASP A 135 -19.35 0.17 4.42
N LEU A 136 -20.68 0.27 4.31
CA LEU A 136 -21.46 -0.65 3.48
C LEU A 136 -21.21 -0.40 1.99
N ALA A 137 -21.08 0.86 1.57
CA ALA A 137 -20.80 1.23 0.18
C ALA A 137 -19.43 0.70 -0.29
N TRP A 138 -18.47 0.51 0.62
CA TRP A 138 -17.19 -0.12 0.31
C TRP A 138 -17.25 -1.66 0.43
N LEU A 139 -17.79 -2.17 1.53
CA LEU A 139 -17.85 -3.60 1.83
C LEU A 139 -18.69 -4.39 0.82
N VAL A 140 -19.83 -3.86 0.38
CA VAL A 140 -20.75 -4.58 -0.50
C VAL A 140 -20.13 -4.87 -1.87
N PRO A 141 -19.67 -3.87 -2.66
CA PRO A 141 -19.10 -4.12 -3.98
C PRO A 141 -17.74 -4.80 -3.91
N PHE A 142 -16.83 -4.40 -3.03
CA PHE A 142 -15.45 -4.87 -3.05
C PHE A 142 -15.19 -6.08 -2.14
N GLY A 143 -15.97 -6.22 -1.06
CA GLY A 143 -15.93 -7.38 -0.19
C GLY A 143 -16.90 -8.48 -0.63
N LEU A 144 -18.20 -8.25 -0.41
CA LEU A 144 -19.22 -9.29 -0.52
C LEU A 144 -19.47 -9.73 -1.97
N ALA A 145 -19.58 -8.81 -2.92
CA ALA A 145 -19.83 -9.15 -4.31
C ALA A 145 -18.62 -9.86 -4.96
N VAL A 146 -17.41 -9.40 -4.70
CA VAL A 146 -16.17 -10.05 -5.18
C VAL A 146 -16.00 -11.44 -4.55
N LEU A 147 -16.22 -11.57 -3.24
CA LEU A 147 -16.17 -12.86 -2.54
C LEU A 147 -17.23 -13.83 -3.08
N ALA A 148 -18.47 -13.37 -3.29
CA ALA A 148 -19.54 -14.17 -3.86
C ALA A 148 -19.23 -14.62 -5.29
N LEU A 149 -18.64 -13.74 -6.12
CA LEU A 149 -18.17 -14.09 -7.45
C LEU A 149 -17.09 -15.17 -7.39
N GLY A 150 -16.13 -15.05 -6.45
CA GLY A 150 -15.12 -16.08 -6.22
C GLY A 150 -15.72 -17.44 -5.85
N ILE A 151 -16.70 -17.48 -4.93
CA ILE A 151 -17.42 -18.71 -4.55
C ILE A 151 -18.21 -19.27 -5.73
N HIS A 152 -18.89 -18.42 -6.51
CA HIS A 152 -19.60 -18.83 -7.71
C HIS A 152 -18.64 -19.51 -8.70
N LEU A 153 -17.44 -18.93 -8.89
CA LEU A 153 -16.39 -19.52 -9.72
C LEU A 153 -15.85 -20.86 -9.18
N LEU A 154 -16.04 -21.21 -7.91
CA LEU A 154 -15.69 -22.53 -7.41
C LEU A 154 -16.80 -23.57 -7.60
N ARG A 155 -18.06 -23.13 -7.80
CA ARG A 155 -19.24 -24.01 -7.84
C ARG A 155 -19.72 -24.36 -9.24
N SER A 156 -19.55 -23.48 -10.23
CA SER A 156 -20.03 -23.81 -11.60
C SER A 156 -19.14 -24.86 -12.28
N PRO A 157 -19.63 -25.54 -13.34
CA PRO A 157 -18.86 -26.54 -14.08
C PRO A 157 -17.58 -25.94 -14.70
N PRO A 158 -16.51 -26.72 -14.88
CA PRO A 158 -15.34 -26.25 -15.62
C PRO A 158 -15.76 -25.89 -17.05
N PRO A 159 -15.33 -24.72 -17.58
CA PRO A 159 -15.50 -24.45 -18.99
C PRO A 159 -14.73 -25.50 -19.81
N GLY A 160 -15.08 -25.67 -21.09
CA GLY A 160 -14.37 -26.56 -22.00
C GLY A 160 -12.85 -26.27 -22.07
N PRO A 161 -12.05 -27.15 -22.69
CA PRO A 161 -10.60 -27.08 -22.64
C PRO A 161 -10.08 -25.74 -23.21
N GLY A 162 -9.65 -24.84 -22.33
CA GLY A 162 -9.10 -23.53 -22.68
C GLY A 162 -7.88 -23.22 -21.82
N GLY A 163 -6.68 -23.26 -22.43
CA GLY A 163 -5.39 -23.08 -21.77
C GLY A 163 -5.06 -21.64 -21.38
N THR A 164 -5.91 -20.98 -20.59
CA THR A 164 -5.72 -19.56 -20.17
C THR A 164 -5.21 -19.39 -18.73
N GLY A 165 -5.01 -20.47 -17.98
CA GLY A 165 -4.69 -20.39 -16.54
C GLY A 165 -3.41 -19.66 -16.15
N ARG A 166 -2.37 -19.81 -16.96
CA ARG A 166 -1.12 -19.07 -16.75
C ARG A 166 -1.31 -17.57 -16.93
N ARG A 167 -2.27 -17.14 -17.75
CA ARG A 167 -2.55 -15.71 -17.98
C ARG A 167 -3.17 -15.07 -16.75
N ALA A 168 -4.18 -15.70 -16.13
CA ALA A 168 -4.80 -15.17 -14.91
C ALA A 168 -3.80 -14.99 -13.77
N ALA A 169 -2.92 -15.98 -13.56
CA ALA A 169 -1.86 -15.90 -12.55
C ALA A 169 -0.82 -14.82 -12.87
N VAL A 170 -0.42 -14.68 -14.14
CA VAL A 170 0.50 -13.61 -14.57
C VAL A 170 -0.14 -12.24 -14.43
N THR A 171 -1.40 -12.05 -14.85
CA THR A 171 -2.12 -10.79 -14.69
C THR A 171 -2.23 -10.40 -13.22
N LEU A 172 -2.61 -11.34 -12.35
CA LEU A 172 -2.69 -11.07 -10.91
C LEU A 172 -1.33 -10.73 -10.31
N ALA A 173 -0.28 -11.48 -10.67
CA ALA A 173 1.08 -11.20 -10.21
C ALA A 173 1.56 -9.83 -10.69
N LEU A 174 1.31 -9.46 -11.95
CA LEU A 174 1.65 -8.15 -12.49
C LEU A 174 0.86 -7.03 -11.79
N ALA A 175 -0.44 -7.22 -11.57
CA ALA A 175 -1.26 -6.25 -10.84
C ALA A 175 -0.71 -5.99 -9.43
N VAL A 176 -0.32 -7.04 -8.70
CA VAL A 176 0.31 -6.91 -7.38
C VAL A 176 1.69 -6.27 -7.45
N LEU A 177 2.51 -6.65 -8.44
CA LEU A 177 3.85 -6.08 -8.65
C LEU A 177 3.82 -4.61 -9.09
N VAL A 178 2.70 -4.13 -9.64
CA VAL A 178 2.50 -2.71 -9.96
C VAL A 178 1.87 -1.97 -8.78
N ALA A 179 0.84 -2.54 -8.16
CA ALA A 179 0.15 -1.94 -7.03
C ALA A 179 1.08 -1.76 -5.82
N GLY A 180 1.96 -2.71 -5.53
CA GLY A 180 2.93 -2.58 -4.44
C GLY A 180 3.77 -1.30 -4.56
N PRO A 181 4.57 -1.13 -5.63
CA PRO A 181 5.35 0.10 -5.84
C PRO A 181 4.50 1.37 -5.82
N LEU A 182 3.30 1.37 -6.41
CA LEU A 182 2.39 2.53 -6.35
C LEU A 182 2.00 2.84 -4.89
N ALA A 183 1.70 1.84 -4.09
CA ALA A 183 1.43 1.99 -2.66
C ALA A 183 2.66 2.48 -1.86
N ALA A 184 3.87 2.35 -2.41
CA ALA A 184 5.08 2.87 -1.80
C ALA A 184 5.47 4.26 -2.35
N LEU A 185 4.76 4.78 -3.36
CA LEU A 185 5.02 6.13 -3.85
C LEU A 185 4.57 7.16 -2.81
N PRO A 186 5.36 8.23 -2.60
CA PRO A 186 4.85 9.38 -1.88
C PRO A 186 3.60 9.93 -2.59
N PRO A 187 2.65 10.55 -1.85
CA PRO A 187 1.58 11.33 -2.49
C PRO A 187 2.18 12.38 -3.42
N GLU A 188 1.40 12.80 -4.43
CA GLU A 188 1.83 13.74 -5.46
C GLU A 188 2.57 14.95 -4.87
N ALA A 189 3.52 15.47 -5.65
CA ALA A 189 4.34 16.61 -5.27
C ALA A 189 3.48 17.70 -4.64
N ASP A 190 3.90 18.19 -3.47
CA ASP A 190 3.18 19.22 -2.73
C ASP A 190 2.85 20.38 -3.70
N PRO A 191 1.58 20.77 -3.88
CA PRO A 191 1.20 21.86 -4.78
C PRO A 191 1.89 23.19 -4.42
N ASP A 192 2.37 23.34 -3.18
CA ASP A 192 3.18 24.48 -2.74
C ASP A 192 4.68 24.34 -3.07
N GLY A 193 5.07 23.28 -3.78
CA GLY A 193 6.46 23.00 -4.17
C GLY A 193 7.37 22.61 -3.00
N ARG A 194 6.80 22.15 -1.88
CA ARG A 194 7.58 21.85 -0.67
C ARG A 194 8.47 20.63 -0.90
N THR A 195 9.75 20.85 -0.68
CA THR A 195 10.83 19.90 -0.87
C THR A 195 11.57 19.76 0.44
N LEU A 196 11.67 18.54 0.95
CA LEU A 196 12.59 18.25 2.03
C LEU A 196 14.01 18.19 1.51
N VAL A 197 14.91 18.79 2.27
CA VAL A 197 16.34 18.76 2.05
C VAL A 197 17.02 18.35 3.35
N LEU A 198 17.74 17.23 3.35
CA LEU A 198 18.72 16.90 4.38
C LEU A 198 20.08 17.41 3.92
N PHE A 199 20.73 18.24 4.72
CA PHE A 199 22.10 18.69 4.44
C PHE A 199 23.14 17.86 5.19
N ARG A 200 24.39 17.96 4.72
CA ARG A 200 25.54 17.36 5.41
C ARG A 200 25.66 17.89 6.86
N PRO A 201 26.11 17.06 7.81
CA PRO A 201 26.37 17.51 9.18
C PRO A 201 27.34 18.70 9.21
N GLY A 202 27.04 19.70 10.06
CA GLY A 202 27.88 20.88 10.25
C GLY A 202 27.78 21.94 9.14
N ILE A 203 26.78 21.87 8.27
CA ILE A 203 26.46 22.98 7.36
C ILE A 203 26.03 24.21 8.18
N SER A 204 26.47 25.40 7.77
CA SER A 204 26.02 26.65 8.41
C SER A 204 24.67 27.10 7.85
N PHE A 205 23.88 27.82 8.66
CA PHE A 205 22.63 28.44 8.20
C PHE A 205 22.84 29.33 6.96
N ALA A 206 23.99 30.03 6.87
CA ALA A 206 24.32 30.87 5.72
C ALA A 206 24.52 30.05 4.43
N GLU A 207 25.16 28.87 4.51
CA GLU A 207 25.27 27.95 3.37
C GLU A 207 23.91 27.40 2.94
N VAL A 208 23.03 27.08 3.91
CA VAL A 208 21.66 26.64 3.61
C VAL A 208 20.86 27.75 2.93
N LEU A 209 20.99 29.01 3.38
CA LEU A 209 20.35 30.17 2.77
C LEU A 209 20.86 30.38 1.33
N ALA A 210 22.17 30.26 1.10
CA ALA A 210 22.76 30.34 -0.22
C ALA A 210 22.32 29.20 -1.15
N ALA A 211 22.12 28.00 -0.60
CA ALA A 211 21.58 26.86 -1.34
C ALA A 211 20.14 27.10 -1.78
N ALA A 212 19.31 27.67 -0.89
CA ALA A 212 17.93 28.04 -1.20
C ALA A 212 17.87 29.13 -2.27
N ASP A 213 18.68 30.19 -2.13
CA ASP A 213 18.77 31.29 -3.09
C ASP A 213 19.22 30.79 -4.49
N ALA A 214 20.20 29.88 -4.54
CA ALA A 214 20.70 29.29 -5.80
C ALA A 214 19.66 28.49 -6.60
N VAL A 215 18.56 28.09 -5.97
CA VAL A 215 17.43 27.40 -6.63
C VAL A 215 16.15 28.22 -6.61
N GLU A 216 16.24 29.52 -6.28
CA GLU A 216 15.11 30.42 -6.09
C GLU A 216 14.05 29.84 -5.12
N GLY A 217 14.54 29.08 -4.13
CA GLY A 217 13.74 28.42 -3.12
C GLY A 217 13.55 29.27 -1.87
N ARG A 218 12.43 29.06 -1.17
CA ARG A 218 12.13 29.72 0.10
C ARG A 218 12.19 28.72 1.25
N LEU A 219 12.98 29.01 2.27
CA LEU A 219 12.97 28.23 3.52
C LEU A 219 11.62 28.39 4.22
N ILE A 220 11.00 27.27 4.59
CA ILE A 220 9.71 27.23 5.28
C ILE A 220 9.91 26.86 6.75
N TRP A 221 10.71 25.82 7.00
CA TRP A 221 10.87 25.22 8.31
C TRP A 221 12.19 24.45 8.40
N ALA A 222 12.70 24.33 9.63
CA ALA A 222 13.85 23.50 9.97
C ALA A 222 13.54 22.68 11.22
N ASP A 223 14.11 21.48 11.30
CA ASP A 223 14.03 20.68 12.51
C ASP A 223 14.97 21.20 13.60
N ALA A 224 14.78 20.74 14.85
CA ALA A 224 15.58 21.18 15.99
C ALA A 224 17.08 20.81 15.87
N SER A 225 17.42 19.83 15.04
CA SER A 225 18.82 19.47 14.76
C SER A 225 19.46 20.31 13.65
N GLU A 226 18.67 21.17 12.98
CA GLU A 226 19.06 21.97 11.82
C GLU A 226 19.64 21.16 10.65
N ALA A 227 19.45 19.84 10.64
CA ALA A 227 19.90 18.97 9.56
C ALA A 227 18.84 18.84 8.47
N VAL A 228 17.56 18.91 8.85
CA VAL A 228 16.40 18.69 7.97
C VAL A 228 15.65 20.00 7.75
N TRP A 229 15.50 20.35 6.48
CA TRP A 229 14.88 21.60 6.06
C TRP A 229 13.73 21.34 5.10
N ILE A 230 12.67 22.14 5.21
CA ILE A 230 11.60 22.20 4.22
C ILE A 230 11.75 23.50 3.42
N MET A 231 11.84 23.38 2.11
CA MET A 231 11.96 24.49 1.16
C MET A 231 10.80 24.49 0.17
N ALA A 232 10.17 25.63 -0.08
CA ALA A 232 9.28 25.80 -1.24
C ALA A 232 10.16 26.06 -2.47
N LEU A 233 10.08 25.19 -3.47
CA LEU A 233 10.75 25.35 -4.76
C LEU A 233 9.73 25.74 -5.83
N GLY A 234 10.09 26.68 -6.71
CA GLY A 234 9.28 27.01 -7.88
C GLY A 234 9.17 25.83 -8.87
N PRO A 235 8.18 25.84 -9.78
CA PRO A 235 7.96 24.76 -10.75
C PRO A 235 9.15 24.52 -11.68
N GLU A 236 9.92 25.57 -11.99
CA GLU A 236 11.13 25.51 -12.83
C GLU A 236 12.41 25.23 -12.03
N ALA A 237 12.35 25.20 -10.70
CA ALA A 237 13.53 25.02 -9.86
C ALA A 237 14.06 23.58 -9.96
N SER A 238 15.36 23.44 -10.10
CA SER A 238 16.03 22.13 -10.11
C SER A 238 16.38 21.70 -8.69
N ALA A 239 15.55 20.84 -8.10
CA ALA A 239 15.84 20.23 -6.79
C ALA A 239 17.18 19.46 -6.77
N LEU A 240 17.60 18.92 -7.91
CA LEU A 240 18.89 18.23 -8.03
C LEU A 240 20.09 19.18 -7.84
N SER A 241 19.93 20.48 -8.08
CA SER A 241 21.02 21.44 -7.87
C SER A 241 21.43 21.56 -6.41
N LEU A 242 20.52 21.28 -5.46
CA LEU A 242 20.80 21.34 -4.02
C LEU A 242 21.89 20.36 -3.59
N TYR A 243 22.10 19.24 -4.30
CA TYR A 243 23.21 18.32 -4.02
C TYR A 243 24.59 18.99 -4.19
N ARG A 244 24.71 19.98 -5.08
CA ARG A 244 25.95 20.76 -5.25
C ARG A 244 26.21 21.70 -4.08
N HIS A 245 25.18 21.99 -3.30
CA HIS A 245 25.25 22.84 -2.11
C HIS A 245 25.26 22.02 -0.81
N GLY A 246 25.65 20.74 -0.90
CA GLY A 246 25.84 19.88 0.27
C GLY A 246 24.58 19.19 0.77
N ALA A 247 23.49 19.17 -0.02
CA ALA A 247 22.37 18.29 0.27
C ALA A 247 22.80 16.82 0.13
N LEU A 248 22.39 15.99 1.09
CA LEU A 248 22.57 14.55 1.10
C LEU A 248 21.31 13.81 0.64
N LEU A 249 20.15 14.41 0.88
CA LEU A 249 18.86 13.91 0.42
C LEU A 249 18.01 15.08 0.00
N VAL A 250 17.46 15.02 -1.20
CA VAL A 250 16.46 15.97 -1.68
C VAL A 250 15.25 15.16 -2.09
N SER A 251 14.10 15.49 -1.53
CA SER A 251 12.88 14.75 -1.80
C SER A 251 11.69 15.69 -1.84
N ARG A 252 11.01 15.64 -2.98
CA ARG A 252 9.75 16.35 -3.25
C ARG A 252 8.52 15.59 -2.72
N GLY A 253 8.76 14.47 -2.03
CA GLY A 253 7.72 13.66 -1.41
C GLY A 253 7.84 13.72 0.12
N PRO A 254 6.71 13.70 0.86
CA PRO A 254 6.71 13.83 2.32
C PRO A 254 7.42 12.68 3.06
N VAL A 255 7.71 11.56 2.38
CA VAL A 255 8.29 10.32 2.95
C VAL A 255 9.73 10.48 3.45
N SER A 256 10.48 11.46 2.95
CA SER A 256 11.86 11.71 3.38
C SER A 256 11.99 12.41 4.73
N VAL A 257 10.91 13.07 5.20
CA VAL A 257 10.86 13.80 6.49
C VAL A 257 10.74 12.82 7.66
N GLY A 258 10.12 11.67 7.41
CA GLY A 258 9.93 10.61 8.39
C GLY A 258 11.25 10.00 8.82
N CYS A 259 11.96 9.34 7.89
CA CYS A 259 13.04 8.41 8.22
C CYS A 259 14.23 9.00 9.00
N LEU A 260 14.51 10.30 8.88
CA LEU A 260 15.65 10.95 9.53
C LEU A 260 15.29 11.52 10.91
N SER A 261 14.01 11.80 11.16
CA SER A 261 13.51 12.18 12.49
C SER A 261 13.32 10.98 13.43
N TRP A 262 13.48 9.75 12.92
CA TRP A 262 13.32 8.52 13.70
C TRP A 262 14.54 8.16 14.56
N THR A 263 15.70 8.79 14.34
CA THR A 263 16.97 8.42 14.99
C THR A 263 17.41 9.35 16.11
N SER A 264 16.63 10.38 16.42
CA SER A 264 17.00 11.37 17.43
C SER A 264 15.88 11.49 18.46
N ALA A 265 16.00 10.67 19.51
CA ALA A 265 15.38 10.94 20.81
C ALA A 265 16.07 12.11 21.51
#